data_AF-M1ZPY3-F1
#
_entry.id   AF-M1ZPY3-F1
#
_cell.length_a   1.000
_cell.length_b   1.000
_cell.length_c   1.000
_cell.angle_alpha   90.00
_cell.angle_beta   90.00
_cell.angle_gamma   90.00
#
_symmetry.space_group_name_H-M   'P 1'
#
loop_
_entity.id
_entity.type
_entity.pdbx_description
1 polymer ?
#
loop_
_entity_poly.entity_id
_entity_poly.type
_entity_poly.pdbx_seq_one_letter_code
_entity_poly.pdbx_strand_id
1 'polypeptide(L)'
;GGLYGVRGQELKERAKETLEFVGLLDRAKDFPYKFSGGMKRRLNIACALVHQPKLIIMDEPTVGIDPQSRNHILESIKKLNERGCTIIYTSHYIEEVEQLCTDIAIIDKGTIIAKGKKDELVEKYSDLNMVVINTKDSTEVDIKALKSIEGVMEVMLKKILLKLQISPLIIWMI
;
A
#
# COMPACT_ATOMS: atom_id res chain seq x y z
N GLY A 1 0.15 -24.00 -11.07
CA GLY A 1 -0.21 -24.38 -12.46
C GLY A 1 -0.95 -25.69 -12.50
N GLY A 2 -0.23 -26.82 -12.46
CA GLY A 2 -0.83 -28.16 -12.54
C GLY A 2 -1.92 -28.45 -11.50
N LEU A 3 -1.76 -27.95 -10.27
CA LEU A 3 -2.78 -28.06 -9.21
C LEU A 3 -4.11 -27.38 -9.58
N TYR A 4 -4.10 -26.41 -10.48
CA TYR A 4 -5.28 -25.66 -10.94
C TYR A 4 -5.74 -26.13 -12.34
N GLY A 5 -5.35 -27.33 -12.76
CA GLY A 5 -5.81 -27.92 -14.03
C GLY A 5 -5.06 -27.48 -15.29
N VAL A 6 -4.11 -26.54 -15.20
CA VAL A 6 -3.30 -26.10 -16.34
C VAL A 6 -2.22 -27.13 -16.65
N ARG A 7 -2.14 -27.63 -17.90
CA ARG A 7 -1.25 -28.75 -18.28
C ARG A 7 -0.55 -28.54 -19.63
N GLY A 8 0.42 -29.41 -19.91
CA GLY A 8 1.05 -29.52 -21.23
C GLY A 8 1.78 -28.25 -21.67
N GLN A 9 1.56 -27.86 -22.92
CA GLN A 9 2.20 -26.69 -23.54
C GLN A 9 1.70 -25.38 -22.91
N GLU A 10 0.40 -25.28 -22.62
CA GLU A 10 -0.21 -24.11 -21.98
C GLU A 10 0.44 -23.81 -20.62
N LEU A 11 0.73 -24.83 -19.81
CA LEU A 11 1.42 -24.62 -18.53
C LEU A 11 2.81 -24.01 -18.72
N LYS A 12 3.55 -24.44 -19.75
CA LYS A 12 4.89 -23.92 -20.04
C LYS A 12 4.83 -22.47 -20.50
N GLU A 13 3.87 -22.15 -21.37
CA GLU A 13 3.64 -20.80 -21.86
C GLU A 13 3.25 -19.86 -20.72
N ARG A 14 2.23 -20.23 -19.93
CA ARG A 14 1.82 -19.43 -18.77
C ARG A 14 2.93 -19.29 -17.72
N ALA A 15 3.71 -20.34 -17.47
CA ALA A 15 4.84 -20.25 -16.55
C ALA A 15 5.89 -19.25 -17.06
N LYS A 16 6.20 -19.28 -18.36
CA LYS A 16 7.12 -18.33 -19.00
C LYS A 16 6.60 -16.90 -18.90
N GLU A 17 5.36 -16.66 -19.30
CA GLU A 17 4.71 -15.34 -19.23
C GLU A 17 4.72 -14.79 -17.82
N THR A 18 4.45 -15.64 -16.83
CA THR A 18 4.37 -15.19 -15.45
C THR A 18 5.76 -14.92 -14.85
N LEU A 19 6.77 -15.71 -15.21
CA LEU A 19 8.16 -15.45 -14.83
C LEU A 19 8.69 -14.15 -15.46
N GLU A 20 8.33 -13.89 -16.72
CA GLU A 20 8.63 -12.63 -17.39
C GLU A 20 7.96 -11.46 -16.70
N PHE A 21 6.69 -11.60 -16.37
CA PHE A 21 5.90 -10.60 -15.67
C PHE A 21 6.49 -10.20 -14.32
N VAL A 22 7.01 -11.17 -13.53
CA VAL A 22 7.67 -10.86 -12.25
C VAL A 22 9.18 -10.57 -12.40
N GLY A 23 9.71 -10.51 -13.62
CA GLY A 23 11.12 -10.20 -13.88
C GLY A 23 12.09 -11.27 -13.35
N LEU A 24 11.76 -12.54 -13.55
CA LEU A 24 12.57 -13.71 -13.17
C LEU A 24 12.81 -14.68 -14.34
N LEU A 25 12.55 -14.26 -15.59
CA LEU A 25 12.67 -15.12 -16.76
C LEU A 25 14.12 -15.58 -17.02
N ASP A 26 15.10 -14.70 -16.79
CA ASP A 26 16.54 -14.99 -16.86
C ASP A 26 16.98 -16.05 -15.83
N ARG A 27 16.23 -16.18 -14.74
CA ARG A 27 16.47 -17.10 -13.62
C ARG A 27 15.53 -18.30 -13.64
N ALA A 28 14.80 -18.54 -14.73
CA ALA A 28 13.76 -19.58 -14.79
C ALA A 28 14.26 -21.01 -14.49
N LYS A 29 15.55 -21.28 -14.71
CA LYS A 29 16.19 -22.59 -14.46
C LYS A 29 16.89 -22.68 -13.10
N ASP A 30 16.98 -21.57 -12.37
CA ASP A 30 17.60 -21.56 -11.05
C ASP A 30 16.64 -22.17 -10.02
N PHE A 31 17.23 -22.85 -9.04
CA PHE A 31 16.44 -23.39 -7.94
C PHE A 31 16.03 -22.30 -6.94
N PRO A 32 14.82 -22.35 -6.37
CA PRO A 32 14.32 -21.32 -5.43
C PRO A 32 15.20 -21.10 -4.19
N TYR A 33 16.01 -22.06 -3.76
CA TYR A 33 16.91 -21.87 -2.62
C TYR A 33 18.03 -20.86 -2.90
N LYS A 34 18.37 -20.63 -4.18
CA LYS A 34 19.37 -19.62 -4.60
C LYS A 34 18.80 -18.20 -4.66
N PHE A 35 17.49 -18.04 -4.48
CA PHE A 35 16.83 -16.74 -4.61
C PHE A 35 16.96 -15.93 -3.31
N SER A 36 17.14 -14.61 -3.47
CA SER A 36 17.01 -13.65 -2.36
C SER A 36 15.57 -13.65 -1.82
N GLY A 37 15.35 -13.03 -0.65
CA GLY A 37 14.00 -12.90 -0.07
C GLY A 37 13.00 -12.28 -1.06
N GLY A 38 13.39 -11.17 -1.70
CA GLY A 38 12.55 -10.50 -2.70
C GLY A 38 12.28 -11.35 -3.95
N MET A 39 13.27 -12.11 -4.42
CA MET A 39 13.08 -13.03 -5.55
C MET A 39 12.12 -14.18 -5.19
N LYS A 40 12.19 -14.73 -3.98
CA LYS A 40 11.23 -15.75 -3.50
C LYS A 40 9.82 -15.19 -3.43
N ARG A 41 9.67 -13.94 -2.97
CA ARG A 41 8.37 -13.24 -2.94
C ARG A 41 7.79 -13.06 -4.35
N ARG A 42 8.61 -12.60 -5.31
CA ARG A 42 8.22 -12.48 -6.72
C ARG A 42 7.87 -13.83 -7.34
N LEU A 43 8.61 -14.89 -7.04
CA LEU A 43 8.28 -16.24 -7.48
C LEU A 43 6.93 -16.72 -6.91
N ASN A 44 6.63 -16.42 -5.64
CA ASN A 44 5.33 -16.75 -5.05
C ASN A 44 4.17 -16.05 -5.77
N ILE A 45 4.35 -14.77 -6.13
CA ILE A 45 3.38 -14.04 -6.95
C ILE A 45 3.21 -14.75 -8.30
N ALA A 46 4.31 -15.15 -8.96
CA ALA A 46 4.20 -15.88 -10.21
C ALA A 46 3.45 -17.22 -10.08
N CYS A 47 3.70 -17.97 -9.01
CA CYS A 47 2.96 -19.20 -8.72
C CYS A 47 1.45 -18.94 -8.53
N ALA A 48 1.07 -17.82 -7.93
CA ALA A 48 -0.33 -17.41 -7.77
C ALA A 48 -0.98 -16.98 -9.09
N LEU A 49 -0.22 -16.45 -10.05
CA LEU A 49 -0.75 -15.90 -11.30
C LEU A 49 -0.81 -16.90 -12.45
N VAL A 50 0.01 -17.96 -12.41
CA VAL A 50 0.16 -18.92 -13.53
C VAL A 50 -1.16 -19.55 -14.00
N HIS A 51 -2.19 -19.59 -13.15
CA HIS A 51 -3.50 -20.16 -13.46
C HIS A 51 -4.54 -19.12 -13.89
N GLN A 52 -4.14 -17.85 -14.04
CA GLN A 52 -4.99 -16.72 -14.44
C GLN A 52 -6.26 -16.59 -13.57
N PRO A 53 -6.10 -16.38 -12.25
CA PRO A 53 -7.23 -16.24 -11.35
C PRO A 53 -8.08 -15.00 -11.68
N LYS A 54 -9.40 -15.10 -11.43
CA LYS A 54 -10.31 -13.95 -11.48
C LYS A 54 -10.27 -13.10 -10.22
N LEU A 55 -9.85 -13.67 -9.10
CA LEU A 55 -9.70 -13.03 -7.80
C LEU A 55 -8.36 -13.41 -7.17
N ILE A 56 -7.61 -12.42 -6.70
CA ILE A 56 -6.37 -12.63 -5.95
C ILE A 56 -6.46 -11.92 -4.61
N ILE A 57 -6.00 -12.58 -3.56
CA ILE A 57 -5.81 -11.99 -2.23
C ILE A 57 -4.31 -11.92 -1.98
N MET A 58 -3.80 -10.72 -1.71
CA MET A 58 -2.40 -10.47 -1.42
C MET A 58 -2.27 -9.90 -0.01
N ASP A 59 -1.67 -10.70 0.88
CA ASP A 59 -1.44 -10.29 2.26
C ASP A 59 -0.03 -9.70 2.42
N GLU A 60 0.05 -8.38 2.60
CA GLU A 60 1.29 -7.61 2.75
C GLU A 60 2.42 -8.05 1.79
N PRO A 61 2.18 -8.05 0.45
CA PRO A 61 3.11 -8.68 -0.49
C PRO A 61 4.47 -7.99 -0.59
N THR A 62 4.59 -6.74 -0.14
CA THR A 62 5.76 -5.85 -0.27
C THR A 62 6.59 -5.68 1.02
N VAL A 63 6.33 -6.49 2.06
CA VAL A 63 7.11 -6.44 3.29
C VAL A 63 8.48 -7.08 3.08
N GLY A 64 9.53 -6.36 3.50
CA GLY A 64 10.91 -6.87 3.48
C GLY A 64 11.54 -7.01 2.08
N ILE A 65 11.01 -6.29 1.08
CA ILE A 65 11.60 -6.20 -0.26
C ILE A 65 12.20 -4.81 -0.49
N ASP A 66 13.17 -4.73 -1.40
CA ASP A 66 13.80 -3.48 -1.79
C ASP A 66 12.84 -2.57 -2.60
N PRO A 67 13.10 -1.26 -2.68
CA PRO A 67 12.22 -0.31 -3.38
C PRO A 67 12.00 -0.62 -4.87
N GLN A 68 13.02 -1.12 -5.59
CA GLN A 68 12.87 -1.45 -7.01
C GLN A 68 11.93 -2.64 -7.20
N SER A 69 12.14 -3.71 -6.42
CA SER A 69 11.26 -4.89 -6.44
C SER A 69 9.83 -4.53 -6.04
N ARG A 70 9.65 -3.62 -5.08
CA ARG A 70 8.33 -3.12 -4.68
C ARG A 70 7.60 -2.47 -5.85
N ASN A 71 8.24 -1.52 -6.53
CA ASN A 71 7.63 -0.84 -7.67
C ASN A 71 7.21 -1.83 -8.77
N HIS A 72 8.06 -2.82 -9.08
CA HIS A 72 7.71 -3.86 -10.04
C HIS A 72 6.47 -4.67 -9.65
N ILE A 73 6.33 -5.00 -8.36
CA ILE A 73 5.15 -5.72 -7.86
C ILE A 73 3.90 -4.84 -7.97
N LEU A 74 3.99 -3.55 -7.60
CA LEU A 74 2.85 -2.64 -7.69
C LEU A 74 2.40 -2.46 -9.16
N GLU A 75 3.33 -2.25 -10.10
CA GLU A 75 3.01 -2.16 -11.53
C GLU A 75 2.40 -3.44 -12.08
N SER A 76 2.92 -4.59 -11.64
CA SER A 76 2.39 -5.90 -11.98
C SER A 76 0.92 -6.00 -11.54
N ILE A 77 0.63 -5.69 -10.28
CA ILE A 77 -0.73 -5.73 -9.72
C ILE A 77 -1.69 -4.84 -10.52
N LYS A 78 -1.26 -3.62 -10.90
CA LYS A 78 -2.06 -2.73 -11.77
C LYS A 78 -2.40 -3.39 -13.10
N LYS A 79 -1.41 -3.95 -13.81
CA LYS A 79 -1.63 -4.65 -15.09
C LYS A 79 -2.58 -5.84 -14.95
N LEU A 80 -2.58 -6.53 -13.81
CA LEU A 80 -3.52 -7.63 -13.57
C LEU A 80 -4.95 -7.11 -13.38
N ASN A 81 -5.10 -6.00 -12.65
CA ASN A 81 -6.39 -5.36 -12.48
C ASN A 81 -6.96 -4.89 -13.83
N GLU A 82 -6.14 -4.26 -14.67
CA GLU A 82 -6.50 -3.86 -16.04
C GLU A 82 -6.93 -5.04 -16.92
N ARG A 83 -6.38 -6.24 -16.68
CA ARG A 83 -6.78 -7.48 -17.36
C ARG A 83 -8.08 -8.10 -16.81
N GLY A 84 -8.76 -7.42 -15.89
CA GLY A 84 -10.03 -7.84 -15.30
C GLY A 84 -9.90 -8.73 -14.07
N CYS A 85 -8.72 -8.81 -13.45
CA CYS A 85 -8.53 -9.53 -12.19
C CYS A 85 -8.98 -8.66 -11.00
N THR A 86 -9.86 -9.20 -10.15
CA THR A 86 -10.20 -8.56 -8.88
C THR A 86 -9.09 -8.82 -7.87
N ILE A 87 -8.63 -7.79 -7.17
CA ILE A 87 -7.50 -7.90 -6.25
C ILE A 87 -7.91 -7.36 -4.88
N ILE A 88 -7.73 -8.18 -3.85
CA ILE A 88 -7.79 -7.76 -2.45
C ILE A 88 -6.36 -7.62 -1.97
N TYR A 89 -5.98 -6.41 -1.59
CA TYR A 89 -4.62 -6.07 -1.17
C TYR A 89 -4.64 -5.55 0.26
N THR A 90 -3.83 -6.14 1.15
CA THR A 90 -3.63 -5.63 2.50
C THR A 90 -2.24 -5.00 2.59
N SER A 91 -2.16 -3.84 3.23
CA SER A 91 -0.90 -3.17 3.52
C SER A 91 -1.11 -2.16 4.64
N HIS A 92 -0.06 -1.97 5.44
CA HIS A 92 0.05 -0.87 6.39
C HIS A 92 0.72 0.37 5.78
N TYR A 93 1.21 0.29 4.53
CA TYR A 93 1.75 1.44 3.80
C TYR A 93 0.63 2.14 3.03
N ILE A 94 0.27 3.35 3.48
CA ILE A 94 -0.80 4.15 2.88
C ILE A 94 -0.51 4.43 1.41
N GLU A 95 0.76 4.66 1.05
CA GLU A 95 1.18 5.00 -0.31
C GLU A 95 0.90 3.86 -1.29
N GLU A 96 1.01 2.61 -0.86
CA GLU A 96 0.68 1.45 -1.69
C GLU A 96 -0.83 1.34 -1.92
N VAL A 97 -1.62 1.58 -0.87
CA VAL A 97 -3.08 1.57 -0.94
C VAL A 97 -3.59 2.67 -1.86
N GLU A 98 -3.05 3.89 -1.74
CA GLU A 98 -3.42 5.01 -2.61
C GLU A 98 -3.07 4.77 -4.08
N GLN A 99 -1.93 4.10 -4.32
CA GLN A 99 -1.44 3.80 -5.65
C GLN A 99 -2.25 2.69 -6.34
N LEU A 100 -2.76 1.70 -5.59
CA LEU A 100 -3.38 0.49 -6.14
C LEU A 100 -4.91 0.44 -6.04
N CYS A 101 -5.48 0.91 -4.93
CA CYS A 101 -6.85 0.60 -4.57
C CYS A 101 -7.84 1.66 -5.09
N THR A 102 -8.98 1.18 -5.60
CA THR A 102 -10.16 2.02 -5.90
C THR A 102 -11.09 2.13 -4.69
N ASP A 103 -11.21 1.06 -3.92
CA ASP A 103 -12.03 0.92 -2.73
C ASP A 103 -11.13 0.54 -1.56
N ILE A 104 -11.29 1.24 -0.44
CA ILE A 104 -10.45 1.06 0.75
C ILE A 104 -11.35 0.70 1.93
N ALA A 105 -10.87 -0.23 2.76
CA ALA A 105 -11.46 -0.54 4.05
C ALA A 105 -10.35 -0.49 5.12
N ILE A 106 -10.57 0.30 6.17
CA ILE A 106 -9.67 0.41 7.32
C ILE A 106 -10.22 -0.48 8.43
N ILE A 107 -9.39 -1.38 8.94
CA ILE A 107 -9.75 -2.35 9.98
C ILE A 107 -8.98 -2.02 11.25
N ASP A 108 -9.68 -1.88 12.37
CA ASP A 108 -9.10 -1.84 13.72
C ASP A 108 -9.82 -2.85 14.62
N LYS A 109 -9.03 -3.61 15.40
CA LYS A 109 -9.52 -4.66 16.32
C LYS A 109 -10.56 -5.62 15.72
N GLY A 110 -10.38 -5.98 14.45
CA GLY A 110 -11.27 -6.90 13.74
C GLY A 110 -12.59 -6.28 13.26
N THR A 111 -12.73 -4.96 13.37
CA THR A 111 -13.92 -4.21 12.89
C THR A 111 -13.52 -3.23 11.80
N ILE A 112 -14.38 -3.07 10.79
CA ILE A 112 -14.19 -2.06 9.75
C ILE A 112 -14.59 -0.71 10.35
N ILE A 113 -13.61 0.18 10.54
CA ILE A 113 -13.83 1.51 11.11
C ILE A 113 -14.08 2.57 10.02
N ALA A 114 -13.63 2.32 8.80
CA ALA A 114 -13.92 3.16 7.64
C ALA A 114 -13.95 2.31 6.37
N LYS A 115 -14.83 2.64 5.45
CA LYS A 115 -14.92 2.01 4.12
C LYS A 115 -15.49 3.01 3.12
N GLY A 116 -14.94 3.04 1.92
CA GLY A 116 -15.39 3.93 0.86
C GLY A 116 -14.48 3.86 -0.35
N LYS A 117 -14.79 4.67 -1.36
CA LYS A 117 -13.84 4.88 -2.46
C LYS A 117 -12.62 5.63 -1.94
N LYS A 118 -11.48 5.45 -2.61
CA LYS A 118 -10.25 6.16 -2.27
C LYS A 118 -10.48 7.65 -2.14
N ASP A 119 -11.08 8.28 -3.15
CA ASP A 119 -11.23 9.74 -3.18
C ASP A 119 -12.15 10.25 -2.04
N GLU A 120 -13.22 9.52 -1.72
CA GLU A 120 -14.13 9.84 -0.62
C GLU A 120 -13.44 9.72 0.75
N LEU A 121 -12.60 8.71 0.93
CA LEU A 121 -11.84 8.51 2.16
C LEU A 121 -10.69 9.50 2.27
N VAL A 122 -10.02 9.81 1.16
CA VAL A 122 -9.02 10.87 1.13
C VAL A 122 -9.71 12.18 1.51
N GLU A 123 -10.77 12.65 0.86
CA GLU A 123 -11.46 13.88 1.27
C GLU A 123 -11.84 13.89 2.76
N LYS A 124 -12.46 12.80 3.25
CA LYS A 124 -12.90 12.70 4.64
C LYS A 124 -11.78 12.75 5.68
N TYR A 125 -10.55 12.34 5.33
CA TYR A 125 -9.42 12.23 6.26
C TYR A 125 -8.19 13.09 5.88
N SER A 126 -8.16 13.67 4.68
CA SER A 126 -7.13 14.58 4.16
C SER A 126 -7.31 15.99 4.69
N ASP A 127 -8.49 16.30 5.25
CA ASP A 127 -8.76 17.60 5.82
C ASP A 127 -8.03 17.86 7.17
N LEU A 128 -7.08 17.03 7.54
CA LEU A 128 -6.34 17.15 8.80
C LEU A 128 -4.86 17.33 8.53
N ASN A 129 -4.40 18.58 8.34
CA ASN A 129 -2.98 18.89 8.24
C ASN A 129 -2.33 18.75 9.62
N MET A 130 -1.43 17.78 9.79
CA MET A 130 -0.72 17.60 11.05
C MET A 130 0.67 18.24 10.99
N VAL A 131 0.91 19.25 11.82
CA VAL A 131 2.24 19.86 12.02
C VAL A 131 2.84 19.29 13.30
N VAL A 132 4.04 18.72 13.20
CA VAL A 132 4.78 18.16 14.33
C VAL A 132 6.03 19.00 14.57
N ILE A 133 6.12 19.63 15.74
CA ILE A 133 7.28 20.45 16.15
C ILE A 133 8.00 19.72 17.27
N ASN A 134 9.30 19.48 17.07
CA ASN A 134 10.18 18.89 18.07
C ASN A 134 10.95 20.02 18.78
N THR A 135 10.84 20.10 20.10
CA THR A 135 11.47 21.16 20.92
C THR A 135 12.22 20.57 22.09
N LYS A 136 13.28 21.26 22.55
CA LYS A 136 14.07 20.84 23.71
C LYS A 136 13.26 20.89 25.01
N ASP A 137 12.33 21.82 25.09
CA ASP A 137 11.34 21.93 26.15
C ASP A 137 10.05 22.51 25.57
N SER A 138 8.93 21.95 25.98
CA SER A 138 7.59 22.37 25.56
C SER A 138 6.74 22.87 26.73
N THR A 139 7.29 22.89 27.94
CA THR A 139 6.55 23.25 29.17
C THR A 139 6.12 24.72 29.22
N GLU A 140 6.80 25.61 28.51
CA GLU A 140 6.44 27.04 28.41
C GLU A 140 5.51 27.38 27.22
N VAL A 141 5.06 26.38 26.45
CA VAL A 141 4.22 26.64 25.29
C VAL A 141 2.79 26.95 25.71
N ASP A 142 2.30 28.13 25.33
CA ASP A 142 0.91 28.52 25.56
C ASP A 142 -0.04 27.81 24.58
N ILE A 143 -0.67 26.75 25.08
CA ILE A 143 -1.67 25.96 24.35
C ILE A 143 -2.88 26.82 23.96
N LYS A 144 -3.25 27.83 24.78
CA LYS A 144 -4.40 28.70 24.46
C LYS A 144 -4.08 29.62 23.30
N ALA A 145 -2.86 30.17 23.27
CA ALA A 145 -2.39 30.96 22.13
C ALA A 145 -2.38 30.12 20.84
N LEU A 146 -1.89 28.88 20.89
CA LEU A 146 -1.88 27.99 19.72
C LEU A 146 -3.29 27.59 19.25
N LYS A 147 -4.22 27.32 20.17
CA LYS A 147 -5.63 27.04 19.84
C LYS A 147 -6.38 28.26 19.29
N SER A 148 -5.87 29.46 19.55
CA SER A 148 -6.46 30.71 19.03
C SER A 148 -6.01 31.03 17.61
N ILE A 149 -5.01 30.32 17.07
CA ILE A 149 -4.57 30.47 15.68
C ILE A 149 -5.67 29.91 14.77
N GLU A 150 -6.12 30.73 13.82
CA GLU A 150 -7.11 30.33 12.83
C GLU A 150 -6.65 29.09 12.05
N GLY A 151 -7.53 28.10 11.96
CA GLY A 151 -7.23 26.81 11.36
C GLY A 151 -6.70 25.76 12.33
N VAL A 152 -6.22 26.08 13.54
CA VAL A 152 -5.78 25.06 14.50
C VAL A 152 -6.99 24.40 15.18
N MET A 153 -7.21 23.12 14.90
CA MET A 153 -8.31 22.32 15.45
C MET A 153 -7.93 21.59 16.74
N GLU A 154 -6.70 21.07 16.82
CA GLU A 154 -6.24 20.33 17.99
C GLU A 154 -4.76 20.61 18.29
N VAL A 155 -4.42 20.64 19.58
CA VAL A 155 -3.05 20.82 20.06
C VAL A 155 -2.77 19.76 21.12
N MET A 156 -1.77 18.92 20.86
CA MET A 156 -1.27 17.91 21.78
C MET A 156 0.17 18.23 22.18
N LEU A 157 0.46 18.19 23.48
CA LEU A 157 1.76 18.54 24.02
C LEU A 157 2.31 17.41 24.89
N LYS A 158 3.53 16.99 24.58
CA LYS A 158 4.36 16.07 25.40
C LYS A 158 5.70 16.78 25.63
N LYS A 159 6.43 16.43 26.70
CA LYS A 159 7.68 17.09 27.18
C LYS A 159 8.60 17.68 26.08
N ILE A 160 8.77 17.02 24.94
CA ILE A 160 9.62 17.45 23.82
C ILE A 160 8.88 17.57 22.47
N LEU A 161 7.57 17.31 22.44
CA LEU A 161 6.81 17.14 21.20
C LEU A 161 5.51 17.92 21.23
N LEU A 162 5.34 18.84 20.29
CA LEU A 162 4.11 19.53 20.01
C LEU A 162 3.50 18.96 18.72
N LYS A 163 2.24 18.53 18.78
CA LYS A 163 1.45 18.16 17.60
C LYS A 163 0.30 19.14 17.44
N LEU A 164 0.15 19.69 16.25
CA LEU A 164 -0.93 20.59 15.85
C LEU A 164 -1.72 19.91 14.74
N GLN A 165 -3.02 19.80 14.90
CA GLN A 165 -3.93 19.42 13.83
C GLN A 165 -4.59 20.69 13.31
N ILE A 166 -4.42 20.94 12.02
CA ILE A 166 -4.84 22.17 11.36
C ILE A 166 -5.87 21.80 10.30
N SER A 167 -6.98 22.53 10.26
CA SER A 167 -7.93 22.52 9.16
C SER A 167 -7.20 22.82 7.86
N PRO A 168 -7.65 22.31 6.71
CA PRO A 168 -7.20 22.80 5.43
C PRO A 168 -7.79 24.19 5.36
N LEU A 169 -6.92 25.20 5.37
CA LEU A 169 -7.39 26.54 5.11
C LEU A 169 -8.05 26.53 3.73
N ILE A 170 -9.29 27.00 3.72
CA ILE A 170 -10.05 27.41 2.55
C ILE A 170 -9.18 28.40 1.76
N ILE A 171 -8.38 27.90 0.82
CA ILE A 171 -7.81 28.71 -0.26
C ILE A 171 -8.74 28.50 -1.46
N TRP A 172 -9.95 29.03 -1.33
CA TRP A 172 -10.89 29.24 -2.44
C TRP A 172 -11.61 30.57 -2.23
N MET A 173 -10.89 31.63 -1.87
CA MET A 173 -11.43 32.99 -1.87
C MET A 173 -10.31 34.05 -1.93
N ILE A 174 -9.53 34.06 -3.04
CA ILE A 174 -9.18 35.26 -3.84
C ILE A 174 -8.99 34.77 -5.28
#